data_AF-A0A7V5ZF80-F1
#
_entry.id   AF-A0A7V5ZF80-F1
#
_cell.length_a   1.000
_cell.length_b   1.000
_cell.length_c   1.000
_cell.angle_alpha   90.00
_cell.angle_beta   90.00
_cell.angle_gamma   90.00
#
_symmetry.space_group_name_H-M   'P 1'
#
loop_
_entity.id
_entity.type
_entity.pdbx_description
1 polymer ?
#
loop_
_entity_poly.entity_id
_entity_poly.type
_entity_poly.pdbx_seq_one_letter_code
_entity_poly.pdbx_strand_id
1 'polypeptide(L)'
;EHDIRFVEDDWEAPTLGASGVGWEVWLDGTEITQFTYFQQMGGIECRPVCAEITYGPERLAMCLQKRSSFWDLEWAHGITYGEVDRHAEIEHNYYNFDHADVQMLFRLFEMYEAEGHRIAELGYTHPAFDYALKCSHVFNLLDARGSISVTERASYINRVRALARKCCILYLKQREEMGFPLLPKQEVLTAV
;
A
#
# COMPACT_ATOMS: atom_id res chain seq x y z
N GLU A 1 21.69 -19.11 -16.51
CA GLU A 1 22.33 -17.78 -16.36
C GLU A 1 21.23 -16.75 -16.59
N HIS A 2 21.13 -15.73 -15.73
CA HIS A 2 20.10 -14.70 -15.79
C HIS A 2 20.77 -13.32 -15.69
N ASP A 3 20.24 -12.34 -16.40
CA ASP A 3 20.66 -10.94 -16.29
C ASP A 3 19.84 -10.26 -15.19
N ILE A 4 20.49 -9.95 -14.06
CA ILE A 4 19.88 -9.29 -12.91
C ILE A 4 20.46 -7.90 -12.78
N ARG A 5 19.59 -6.88 -12.82
CA ARG A 5 19.97 -5.47 -12.70
C ARG A 5 19.24 -4.82 -11.55
N PHE A 6 19.97 -3.98 -10.81
CA PHE A 6 19.42 -3.10 -9.79
C PHE A 6 19.40 -1.69 -10.37
N VAL A 7 18.21 -1.16 -10.63
CA VAL A 7 18.00 0.18 -11.19
C VAL A 7 17.54 1.07 -10.06
N GLU A 8 18.26 2.17 -9.81
CA GLU A 8 17.92 3.11 -8.72
C GLU A 8 16.53 3.70 -8.96
N ASP A 9 15.69 3.68 -7.92
CA ASP A 9 14.35 4.25 -7.93
C ASP A 9 13.93 4.70 -6.52
N ASP A 10 13.23 5.83 -6.45
CA ASP A 10 12.68 6.37 -5.20
C ASP A 10 11.21 5.96 -5.08
N TRP A 11 10.81 5.53 -3.88
CA TRP A 11 9.44 5.09 -3.62
C TRP A 11 8.70 6.11 -2.78
N GLU A 12 7.45 6.41 -3.16
CA GLU A 12 6.53 7.24 -2.39
C GLU A 12 5.13 6.62 -2.33
N ALA A 13 4.53 6.62 -1.13
CA ALA A 13 3.09 6.43 -0.94
C ALA A 13 2.47 7.71 -0.37
N PRO A 14 1.94 8.59 -1.24
CA PRO A 14 1.38 9.86 -0.81
C PRO A 14 0.28 9.72 0.24
N THR A 15 -0.62 8.73 0.12
CA THR A 15 -1.73 8.52 1.07
C THR A 15 -1.27 8.06 2.46
N LEU A 16 -0.08 7.48 2.57
CA LEU A 16 0.51 7.05 3.84
C LEU A 16 1.53 8.05 4.40
N GLY A 17 1.92 9.06 3.60
CA GLY A 17 3.03 9.96 3.96
C GLY A 17 4.32 9.18 4.16
N ALA A 18 4.54 8.15 3.34
CA ALA A 18 5.70 7.28 3.40
C ALA A 18 6.58 7.50 2.18
N SER A 19 7.90 7.51 2.39
CA SER A 19 8.88 7.65 1.32
C SER A 19 10.18 6.93 1.67
N GLY A 20 10.89 6.48 0.64
CA GLY A 20 12.14 5.77 0.76
C GLY A 20 12.93 5.79 -0.53
N VAL A 21 14.21 5.40 -0.41
CA VAL A 21 15.12 5.25 -1.54
C VAL A 21 15.38 3.77 -1.78
N GLY A 22 15.67 3.36 -3.00
CA GLY A 22 16.08 1.97 -3.23
C GLY A 22 16.26 1.62 -4.68
N TRP A 23 15.78 0.43 -5.05
CA TRP A 23 16.02 -0.15 -6.37
C TRP A 23 14.83 -0.95 -6.86
N GLU A 24 14.51 -0.78 -8.14
CA GLU A 24 13.81 -1.77 -8.92
C GLU A 24 14.79 -2.89 -9.31
N VAL A 25 14.41 -4.14 -9.11
CA VAL A 25 15.19 -5.31 -9.53
C VAL A 25 14.58 -5.88 -10.80
N TRP A 26 15.38 -5.87 -11.86
CA TRP A 26 15.01 -6.36 -13.18
C TRP A 26 15.68 -7.70 -13.46
N LEU A 27 14.89 -8.69 -13.87
CA LEU A 27 15.32 -10.03 -14.28
C LEU A 27 14.98 -10.22 -15.76
N ASP A 28 15.99 -10.41 -16.59
CA ASP A 28 15.85 -10.65 -18.04
C ASP A 28 14.91 -9.65 -18.75
N GLY A 29 14.94 -8.38 -18.31
CA GLY A 29 14.14 -7.29 -18.87
C GLY A 29 12.73 -7.14 -18.27
N THR A 30 12.40 -7.84 -17.18
CA THR A 30 11.15 -7.67 -16.43
C THR A 30 11.46 -7.25 -14.99
N GLU A 31 10.85 -6.18 -14.50
CA GLU A 31 10.91 -5.78 -13.09
C GLU A 31 10.17 -6.80 -12.22
N ILE A 32 10.87 -7.42 -11.25
CA ILE A 32 10.35 -8.54 -10.44
C ILE A 32 10.31 -8.24 -8.93
N THR A 33 11.02 -7.20 -8.46
CA THR A 33 11.13 -6.90 -7.03
C THR A 33 11.43 -5.42 -6.82
N GLN A 34 10.85 -4.81 -5.79
CA GLN A 34 11.25 -3.50 -5.29
C GLN A 34 12.02 -3.65 -3.97
N PHE A 35 13.16 -2.97 -3.86
CA PHE A 35 13.81 -2.68 -2.59
C PHE A 35 13.50 -1.23 -2.19
N THR A 36 13.07 -1.03 -0.94
CA THR A 36 12.83 0.31 -0.41
C THR A 36 13.38 0.44 0.99
N TYR A 37 14.24 1.43 1.21
CA TYR A 37 14.73 1.82 2.53
C TYR A 37 13.93 3.04 3.00
N PHE A 38 12.92 2.79 3.82
CA PHE A 38 12.01 3.84 4.29
C PHE A 38 12.73 4.88 5.12
N GLN A 39 12.71 6.12 4.63
CA GLN A 39 13.20 7.29 5.35
C GLN A 39 12.09 7.91 6.20
N GLN A 40 10.84 7.85 5.72
CA GLN A 40 9.67 8.37 6.43
C GLN A 40 8.48 7.42 6.36
N MET A 41 7.67 7.42 7.42
CA MET A 41 6.38 6.74 7.51
C MET A 41 5.39 7.64 8.25
N GLY A 42 4.23 7.94 7.67
CA GLY A 42 3.29 8.91 8.26
C GLY A 42 3.88 10.32 8.41
N GLY A 43 4.93 10.66 7.65
CA GLY A 43 5.73 11.89 7.80
C GLY A 43 6.54 11.93 9.11
N ILE A 44 6.83 10.78 9.70
CA ILE A 44 7.74 10.60 10.83
C ILE A 44 9.01 9.94 10.29
N GLU A 45 10.18 10.44 10.69
CA GLU A 45 11.46 9.86 10.30
C GLU A 45 11.62 8.44 10.88
N CYS A 46 11.98 7.48 10.03
CA CYS A 46 12.19 6.10 10.45
C CYS A 46 13.56 5.95 11.13
N ARG A 47 13.55 5.53 12.40
CA ARG A 47 14.76 5.20 13.17
C ARG A 47 14.56 3.90 13.95
N PRO A 48 15.23 2.80 13.58
CA PRO A 48 16.13 2.66 12.43
C PRO A 48 15.38 2.76 11.08
N VAL A 49 16.14 2.96 10.01
CA VAL A 49 15.62 2.84 8.63
C VAL A 49 15.16 1.40 8.40
N CYS A 50 13.92 1.23 7.93
CA CYS A 50 13.35 -0.08 7.64
C CYS A 50 13.58 -0.44 6.17
N ALA A 51 14.06 -1.66 5.91
CA ALA A 51 14.13 -2.20 4.56
C ALA A 51 12.87 -3.01 4.24
N GLU A 52 12.24 -2.70 3.12
CA GLU A 52 11.17 -3.47 2.50
C GLU A 52 11.71 -4.15 1.23
N ILE A 53 11.33 -5.42 1.05
CA ILE A 53 11.59 -6.19 -0.16
C ILE A 53 10.25 -6.71 -0.64
N THR A 54 9.77 -6.18 -1.77
CA THR A 54 8.45 -6.47 -2.31
C THR A 54 8.60 -7.25 -3.61
N TYR A 55 8.23 -8.53 -3.60
CA TYR A 55 8.28 -9.40 -4.77
C TYR A 55 7.01 -9.26 -5.60
N GLY A 56 7.14 -9.28 -6.93
CA GLY A 56 6.03 -9.49 -7.88
C GLY A 56 5.89 -10.97 -8.20
N PRO A 57 5.07 -11.75 -7.47
CA PRO A 57 5.06 -13.21 -7.56
C PRO A 57 4.64 -13.71 -8.93
N GLU A 58 3.69 -13.06 -9.61
CA GLU A 58 3.24 -13.45 -10.95
C GLU A 58 4.37 -13.29 -11.97
N ARG A 59 5.09 -12.16 -11.93
CA ARG A 59 6.22 -11.91 -12.85
C ARG A 59 7.36 -12.89 -12.59
N LEU A 60 7.68 -13.17 -11.32
CA LEU A 60 8.64 -14.21 -10.95
C LEU A 60 8.22 -15.59 -11.47
N ALA A 61 6.96 -15.97 -11.27
CA ALA A 61 6.42 -17.23 -11.76
C ALA A 61 6.46 -17.30 -13.29
N MET A 62 6.22 -16.19 -14.00
CA MET A 62 6.34 -16.14 -15.46
C MET A 62 7.77 -16.42 -15.92
N CYS A 63 8.78 -15.85 -15.25
CA CYS A 63 10.18 -16.14 -15.52
C CYS A 63 10.53 -17.62 -15.26
N LEU A 64 10.08 -18.18 -14.14
CA LEU A 64 10.36 -19.57 -13.73
C LEU A 64 9.68 -20.60 -14.62
N GLN A 65 8.41 -20.38 -14.96
CA GLN A 65 7.60 -21.28 -15.79
C GLN A 65 7.74 -20.99 -17.29
N LYS A 66 8.51 -19.95 -17.67
CA LYS A 66 8.72 -19.52 -19.06
C LYS A 66 7.41 -19.24 -19.80
N ARG A 67 6.49 -18.54 -19.14
CA ARG A 67 5.19 -18.14 -19.70
C ARG A 67 5.23 -16.68 -20.15
N SER A 68 4.60 -16.40 -21.29
CA SER A 68 4.48 -15.03 -21.83
C SER A 68 3.27 -14.27 -21.31
N SER A 69 2.32 -14.95 -20.66
CA SER A 69 1.17 -14.35 -20.01
C SER A 69 1.00 -14.95 -18.61
N PHE A 70 0.60 -14.13 -17.65
CA PHE A 70 0.28 -14.60 -16.30
C PHE A 70 -0.94 -15.52 -16.28
N TRP A 71 -1.86 -15.38 -17.25
CA TRP A 71 -3.03 -16.27 -17.38
C TRP A 71 -2.64 -17.73 -17.61
N ASP A 72 -1.49 -17.96 -18.24
CA ASP A 72 -0.99 -19.29 -18.59
C ASP A 72 -0.11 -19.91 -17.49
N LEU A 73 0.07 -19.21 -16.36
CA LEU A 73 0.80 -19.75 -15.21
C LEU A 73 0.06 -20.96 -14.65
N GLU A 74 0.79 -22.04 -14.40
CA GLU A 74 0.29 -23.16 -13.61
C GLU A 74 0.25 -22.72 -12.14
N TRP A 75 -0.96 -22.55 -11.61
CA TRP A 75 -1.24 -22.19 -10.23
C TRP A 75 -1.13 -23.42 -9.31
N ALA A 76 -1.71 -24.52 -9.77
CA ALA A 76 -1.63 -25.84 -9.16
C ALA A 76 -1.60 -26.90 -10.27
N HIS A 77 -1.35 -28.17 -9.93
CA HIS A 77 -1.22 -29.23 -10.93
C HIS A 77 -2.43 -29.29 -11.88
N GLY A 78 -2.19 -28.95 -13.15
CA GLY A 78 -3.23 -28.92 -14.18
C GLY A 78 -4.28 -27.80 -14.05
N ILE A 79 -4.03 -26.79 -13.21
CA ILE A 79 -4.89 -25.62 -13.01
C ILE A 79 -4.09 -24.36 -13.31
N THR A 80 -4.58 -23.54 -14.23
CA THR A 80 -3.96 -22.27 -14.61
C THR A 80 -4.46 -21.10 -13.76
N TYR A 81 -3.66 -20.04 -13.65
CA TYR A 81 -4.06 -18.79 -13.01
C TYR A 81 -5.33 -18.21 -13.68
N GLY A 82 -5.44 -18.32 -15.00
CA GLY A 82 -6.62 -17.88 -15.74
C GLY A 82 -7.91 -18.63 -15.35
N GLU A 83 -7.82 -19.91 -15.00
CA GLU A 83 -8.97 -20.67 -14.49
C GLU A 83 -9.39 -20.26 -13.08
N VAL A 84 -8.45 -19.74 -12.28
CA VAL A 84 -8.73 -19.28 -10.91
C VAL A 84 -9.34 -17.89 -10.92
N ASP A 85 -8.69 -16.91 -11.56
CA ASP A 85 -8.96 -15.48 -11.30
C ASP A 85 -9.44 -14.67 -12.50
N ARG A 86 -9.35 -15.18 -13.73
CA ARG A 86 -9.65 -14.35 -14.93
C ARG A 86 -11.07 -13.79 -14.93
N HIS A 87 -12.04 -14.57 -14.47
CA HIS A 87 -13.42 -14.11 -14.42
C HIS A 87 -13.59 -13.00 -13.38
N ALA A 88 -13.05 -13.18 -12.18
CA ALA A 88 -13.09 -12.17 -11.12
C ALA A 88 -12.40 -10.86 -11.54
N GLU A 89 -11.28 -10.94 -12.27
CA GLU A 89 -10.58 -9.77 -12.80
C GLU A 89 -11.45 -9.00 -13.81
N ILE A 90 -12.15 -9.71 -14.71
CA ILE A 90 -13.08 -9.08 -15.66
C ILE A 90 -14.23 -8.39 -14.91
N GLU A 91 -14.82 -9.05 -13.91
CA GLU A 91 -15.89 -8.48 -13.09
C GLU A 91 -15.44 -7.22 -12.34
N HIS A 92 -14.25 -7.26 -11.72
CA HIS A 92 -13.68 -6.10 -11.04
C HIS A 92 -13.39 -4.95 -12.00
N ASN A 93 -12.92 -5.22 -13.22
CA ASN A 93 -12.72 -4.17 -14.22
C ASN A 93 -14.04 -3.47 -14.57
N TYR A 94 -15.10 -4.22 -14.90
CA TYR A 94 -16.41 -3.63 -15.15
C TYR A 94 -16.96 -2.87 -13.94
N TYR A 95 -16.80 -3.41 -12.73
CA TYR A 95 -17.21 -2.69 -11.53
C TYR A 95 -16.45 -1.38 -11.35
N ASN A 96 -15.11 -1.44 -11.33
CA ASN A 96 -14.24 -0.31 -11.04
C ASN A 96 -14.37 0.82 -12.07
N PHE A 97 -14.53 0.49 -13.36
CA PHE A 97 -14.54 1.47 -14.44
C PHE A 97 -15.92 1.89 -14.91
N ASP A 98 -16.95 1.04 -14.77
CA ASP A 98 -18.26 1.29 -15.37
C ASP A 98 -19.40 1.36 -14.34
N HIS A 99 -19.42 0.45 -13.36
CA HIS A 99 -20.63 0.20 -12.56
C HIS A 99 -20.61 0.70 -11.12
N ALA A 100 -19.44 0.98 -10.54
CA ALA A 100 -19.38 1.42 -9.15
C ALA A 100 -20.20 2.72 -8.95
N ASP A 101 -21.08 2.70 -7.93
CA ASP A 101 -21.94 3.84 -7.59
C ASP A 101 -21.09 4.95 -6.96
N VAL A 102 -20.77 5.95 -7.79
CA VAL A 102 -19.98 7.13 -7.41
C VAL A 102 -20.60 7.89 -6.23
N GLN A 103 -21.92 8.03 -6.17
CA GLN A 103 -22.57 8.76 -5.08
C GLN A 103 -22.45 8.01 -3.76
N MET A 104 -22.62 6.67 -3.79
CA MET A 104 -22.36 5.82 -2.64
C MET A 104 -20.91 5.91 -2.20
N LEU A 105 -19.95 5.83 -3.13
CA LEU A 105 -18.53 5.89 -2.81
C LEU A 105 -18.14 7.22 -2.14
N PHE A 106 -18.64 8.36 -2.61
CA PHE A 106 -18.43 9.64 -1.92
C PHE A 106 -18.98 9.63 -0.49
N ARG A 107 -20.21 9.11 -0.28
CA ARG A 107 -20.78 8.97 1.06
C ARG A 107 -19.94 8.06 1.95
N LEU A 108 -19.48 6.93 1.44
CA LEU A 108 -18.63 6.00 2.17
C LEU A 108 -17.31 6.63 2.57
N PHE A 109 -16.68 7.42 1.68
CA PHE A 109 -15.44 8.13 2.00
C PHE A 109 -15.65 9.06 3.20
N GLU A 110 -16.67 9.91 3.16
CA GLU A 110 -16.98 10.84 4.26
C GLU A 110 -17.29 10.10 5.58
N MET A 111 -18.08 9.02 5.51
CA MET A 111 -18.42 8.22 6.69
C MET A 111 -17.19 7.53 7.30
N TYR A 112 -16.33 6.95 6.46
CA TYR A 112 -15.13 6.26 6.91
C TYR A 112 -14.09 7.23 7.47
N GLU A 113 -13.91 8.39 6.86
CA GLU A 113 -12.97 9.40 7.34
C GLU A 113 -13.41 9.94 8.71
N ALA A 114 -14.70 10.31 8.85
CA ALA A 114 -15.25 10.80 10.10
C ALA A 114 -15.10 9.78 11.23
N GLU A 115 -15.42 8.51 10.97
CA GLU A 115 -15.28 7.45 11.97
C GLU A 115 -13.82 7.15 12.30
N GLY A 116 -12.93 7.13 11.31
CA GLY A 116 -11.50 6.97 11.53
C GLY A 116 -10.93 8.07 12.44
N HIS A 117 -11.31 9.33 12.22
CA HIS A 117 -10.90 10.43 13.08
C HIS A 117 -11.44 10.31 14.50
N ARG A 118 -12.71 9.96 14.67
CA ARG A 118 -13.37 9.77 15.96
C ARG A 118 -12.69 8.65 16.78
N ILE A 119 -12.42 7.52 16.15
CA ILE A 119 -11.76 6.37 16.79
C ILE A 119 -10.30 6.70 17.16
N ALA A 120 -9.59 7.44 16.31
CA ALA A 120 -8.24 7.91 16.63
C ALA A 120 -8.24 8.89 17.82
N GLU A 121 -9.24 9.77 17.94
CA GLU A 121 -9.43 10.67 19.10
C GLU A 121 -9.67 9.92 20.40
N LEU A 122 -10.31 8.76 20.34
CA LEU A 122 -10.49 7.87 21.48
C LEU A 122 -9.23 7.07 21.84
N GLY A 123 -8.15 7.21 21.08
CA GLY A 123 -6.87 6.53 21.33
C GLY A 123 -6.78 5.11 20.77
N TYR A 124 -7.67 4.71 19.86
CA TYR A 124 -7.65 3.36 19.26
C TYR A 124 -6.98 3.38 17.87
N THR A 125 -5.66 3.18 17.84
CA THR A 125 -4.84 3.21 16.62
C THR A 125 -5.27 2.23 15.54
N HIS A 126 -5.32 0.93 15.85
CA HIS A 126 -5.52 -0.10 14.82
C HIS A 126 -6.88 0.02 14.14
N PRO A 127 -8.01 0.18 14.86
CA PRO A 127 -9.29 0.34 14.19
C PRO A 127 -9.39 1.67 13.42
N ALA A 128 -8.74 2.75 13.88
CA ALA A 128 -8.66 3.99 13.10
C ALA A 128 -7.88 3.81 11.80
N PHE A 129 -6.81 3.02 11.83
CA PHE A 129 -6.02 2.71 10.64
C PHE A 129 -6.80 1.86 9.63
N ASP A 130 -7.65 0.93 10.09
CA ASP A 130 -8.57 0.20 9.20
C ASP A 130 -9.48 1.15 8.41
N TYR A 131 -9.94 2.24 9.04
CA TYR A 131 -10.71 3.28 8.34
C TYR A 131 -9.86 4.09 7.35
N ALA A 132 -8.59 4.34 7.64
CA ALA A 132 -7.67 4.95 6.67
C ALA A 132 -7.51 4.07 5.41
N LEU A 133 -7.40 2.75 5.59
CA LEU A 133 -7.34 1.78 4.48
C LEU A 133 -8.63 1.78 3.67
N LYS A 134 -9.79 1.81 4.34
CA LYS A 134 -11.10 1.92 3.66
C LYS A 134 -11.20 3.21 2.86
N CYS A 135 -10.78 4.35 3.41
CA CYS A 135 -10.74 5.63 2.67
C CYS A 135 -9.83 5.55 1.45
N SER A 136 -8.63 4.97 1.60
CA SER A 136 -7.70 4.78 0.48
C SER A 136 -8.29 3.91 -0.63
N HIS A 137 -8.97 2.82 -0.27
CA HIS A 137 -9.61 1.93 -1.26
C HIS A 137 -10.79 2.61 -1.97
N VAL A 138 -11.68 3.28 -1.23
CA VAL A 138 -12.81 4.02 -1.81
C VAL A 138 -12.31 5.15 -2.72
N PHE A 139 -11.23 5.83 -2.34
CA PHE A 139 -10.57 6.82 -3.18
C PHE A 139 -10.08 6.21 -4.50
N ASN A 140 -9.42 5.06 -4.48
CA ASN A 140 -8.97 4.37 -5.70
C ASN A 140 -10.15 4.00 -6.62
N LEU A 141 -11.29 3.58 -6.07
CA LEU A 141 -12.49 3.31 -6.86
C LEU A 141 -13.05 4.59 -7.50
N LEU A 142 -13.10 5.70 -6.76
CA LEU A 142 -13.53 6.98 -7.29
C LEU A 142 -12.59 7.51 -8.39
N ASP A 143 -11.28 7.33 -8.23
CA ASP A 143 -10.24 7.69 -9.21
C ASP A 143 -10.38 6.84 -10.48
N ALA A 144 -10.53 5.51 -10.34
CA ALA A 144 -10.79 4.60 -11.45
C ALA A 144 -12.10 4.92 -12.20
N ARG A 145 -13.15 5.36 -11.49
CA ARG A 145 -14.39 5.83 -12.12
C ARG A 145 -14.23 7.14 -12.89
N GLY A 146 -13.09 7.82 -12.80
CA GLY A 146 -12.87 9.13 -13.42
C GLY A 146 -13.75 10.23 -12.80
N SER A 147 -14.19 10.02 -11.56
CA SER A 147 -15.16 10.89 -10.88
C SER A 147 -14.53 12.01 -10.05
N ILE A 148 -13.20 12.03 -9.96
CA ILE A 148 -12.39 12.99 -9.21
C ILE A 148 -11.52 13.78 -10.20
N SER A 149 -11.60 15.11 -10.16
CA SER A 149 -10.69 15.98 -10.92
C SER A 149 -9.27 15.97 -10.35
N VAL A 150 -8.27 16.40 -11.13
CA VAL A 150 -6.87 16.48 -10.68
C VAL A 150 -6.73 17.27 -9.36
N THR A 151 -7.47 18.37 -9.21
CA THR A 151 -7.46 19.20 -8.00
C THR A 151 -8.08 18.48 -6.81
N GLU A 152 -9.21 17.79 -7.02
CA GLU A 152 -9.87 17.01 -5.97
C GLU A 152 -9.00 15.82 -5.55
N ARG A 153 -8.28 15.20 -6.50
CA ARG A 153 -7.39 14.06 -6.23
C ARG A 153 -6.33 14.40 -5.18
N ALA A 154 -5.69 15.55 -5.31
CA ALA A 154 -4.72 16.02 -4.32
C ALA A 154 -5.38 16.26 -2.94
N SER A 155 -6.62 16.75 -2.91
CA SER A 155 -7.38 16.93 -1.67
C SER A 155 -7.67 15.60 -0.98
N TYR A 156 -8.20 14.60 -1.70
CA TYR A 156 -8.48 13.27 -1.16
C TYR A 156 -7.20 12.57 -0.66
N ILE A 157 -6.10 12.66 -1.41
CA ILE A 157 -4.80 12.12 -0.95
C ILE A 157 -4.37 12.75 0.37
N ASN A 158 -4.49 14.08 0.50
CA ASN A 158 -4.12 14.77 1.74
C ASN A 158 -5.03 14.40 2.92
N ARG A 159 -6.32 14.17 2.66
CA ARG A 159 -7.30 13.71 3.66
C ARG A 159 -6.95 12.32 4.19
N VAL A 160 -6.72 11.35 3.30
CA VAL A 160 -6.26 10.00 3.68
C VAL A 160 -4.93 10.08 4.44
N ARG A 161 -3.97 10.88 3.93
CA ARG A 161 -2.66 11.13 4.58
C ARG A 161 -2.81 11.69 5.98
N ALA A 162 -3.71 12.63 6.21
CA ALA A 162 -3.92 13.23 7.52
C ALA A 162 -4.41 12.19 8.54
N LEU A 163 -5.35 11.32 8.14
CA LEU A 163 -5.82 10.23 8.99
C LEU A 163 -4.73 9.17 9.24
N ALA A 164 -4.01 8.74 8.20
CA ALA A 164 -2.90 7.79 8.33
C ALA A 164 -1.80 8.34 9.26
N ARG A 165 -1.40 9.60 9.08
CA ARG A 165 -0.44 10.29 9.96
C ARG A 165 -0.91 10.34 11.41
N LYS A 166 -2.20 10.66 11.66
CA LYS A 166 -2.78 10.64 13.01
C LYS A 166 -2.63 9.26 13.65
N CYS A 167 -2.84 8.19 12.89
CA CYS A 167 -2.63 6.82 13.35
C CYS A 167 -1.15 6.52 13.64
N CYS A 168 -0.21 6.93 12.77
CA CYS A 168 1.22 6.75 13.00
C CYS A 168 1.71 7.45 14.28
N ILE A 169 1.30 8.71 14.51
CA ILE A 169 1.65 9.46 15.71
C ILE A 169 1.10 8.78 16.97
N LEU A 170 -0.18 8.36 16.92
CA LEU A 170 -0.81 7.68 18.03
C LEU A 170 -0.14 6.34 18.34
N TYR A 171 0.20 5.56 17.31
CA TYR A 171 0.95 4.32 17.44
C TYR A 171 2.30 4.55 18.11
N LEU A 172 3.07 5.54 17.64
CA LEU A 172 4.38 5.85 18.19
C LEU A 172 4.29 6.22 19.67
N LYS A 173 3.32 7.06 20.03
CA LYS A 173 3.03 7.42 21.42
C LYS A 173 2.71 6.19 22.28
N GLN A 174 1.87 5.28 21.79
CA GLN A 174 1.58 4.03 22.50
C GLN A 174 2.83 3.16 22.69
N ARG A 175 3.71 3.10 21.67
CA ARG A 175 4.98 2.38 21.79
C ARG A 175 5.91 3.03 22.81
N GLU A 176 5.97 4.35 22.86
CA GLU A 176 6.73 5.10 23.86
C GLU A 176 6.20 4.85 25.28
N GLU A 177 4.88 4.89 25.50
CA GLU A 177 4.25 4.58 26.79
C GLU A 177 4.52 3.14 27.25
N MET A 178 4.69 2.22 26.30
CA MET A 178 5.10 0.83 26.56
C MET A 178 6.62 0.66 26.73
N GLY A 179 7.42 1.72 26.62
CA GLY A 179 8.88 1.69 26.71
C GLY A 179 9.57 1.03 25.50
N PHE A 180 8.99 1.16 24.30
CA PHE A 180 9.47 0.58 23.04
C PHE A 180 9.80 -0.92 23.12
N PRO A 181 8.83 -1.79 23.44
CA PRO A 181 9.08 -3.19 23.77
C PRO A 181 9.63 -4.04 22.60
N LEU A 182 9.59 -3.49 21.38
CA LEU A 182 10.09 -4.14 20.17
C LEU A 182 11.50 -3.71 19.78
N LEU A 183 12.04 -2.66 20.42
CA LEU A 183 13.42 -2.25 20.19
C LEU A 183 14.38 -3.09 21.05
N PRO A 184 15.59 -3.39 20.54
CA PRO A 184 16.66 -3.89 21.38
C PRO A 184 16.90 -2.93 22.56
N LYS A 185 17.14 -3.46 23.77
CA LYS A 185 17.33 -2.64 24.99
C LYS A 185 18.39 -1.55 24.83
N GLN A 186 19.38 -1.77 23.97
CA GLN A 186 20.47 -0.84 23.71
C GLN A 186 20.06 0.36 22.84
N GLU A 187 19.00 0.23 22.03
CA GLU A 187 18.48 1.27 21.13
C GLU A 187 17.38 2.12 21.78
N VAL A 188 16.72 1.60 22.82
CA VAL A 188 15.70 2.35 23.60
C VAL A 188 16.29 3.63 24.22
N LEU A 189 17.57 3.62 24.61
CA LEU A 189 18.28 4.77 25.18
C LEU A 189 18.53 5.91 24.17
N THR A 190 18.42 5.62 22.88
CA THR A 190 18.66 6.57 21.77
C THR A 190 17.38 6.96 21.01
N ALA A 191 16.25 6.33 21.34
CA ALA A 191 14.96 6.53 20.68
C ALA A 191 14.13 7.68 21.28
N VAL A 192 14.60 8.28 22.39
CA VAL A 192 13.99 9.42 23.09
C VAL A 192 14.57 10.74 22.60
#